data_AF-A0A955PAJ6-F1
#
_entry.id   AF-A0A955PAJ6-F1
#
_cell.length_a   1.000
_cell.length_b   1.000
_cell.length_c   1.000
_cell.angle_alpha   90.00
_cell.angle_beta   90.00
_cell.angle_gamma   90.00
#
_symmetry.space_group_name_H-M   'P 1'
#
loop_
_entity.id
_entity.type
_entity.pdbx_description
1 polymer ?
#
loop_
_entity_poly.entity_id
_entity_poly.type
_entity_poly.pdbx_seq_one_letter_code
_entity_poly.pdbx_strand_id
1 'polypeptide(L)'
;MKNICSTHLRKSLLCLVLAIAGLPIAHSQEPSRPFFERFRDPPPEARILKIVHRLPEAAEGQEELLDTLTDQGFGGMATNVAFDDYLESEENWAACVQGVNMAKARGMALWLYDERGYPSCKAGGLTLRDHPEWQAQGLYIADTISRSGEVKLEAPPGEFVLASAFPVKEDSIDLERAVDLSDSVSEGNLTWNAPEGEWRVMIVTKDFLHKGTHADG
;
A
#
# COMPACT_ATOMS: atom_id res chain seq x y z
N MET A 1 67.60 38.08 -31.63
CA MET A 1 67.09 38.85 -30.48
C MET A 1 65.59 38.65 -30.40
N LYS A 2 65.09 38.12 -29.26
CA LYS A 2 63.80 38.36 -28.55
C LYS A 2 62.53 38.58 -29.42
N ASN A 3 61.32 38.05 -29.19
CA ASN A 3 60.65 37.25 -28.15
C ASN A 3 59.25 36.92 -28.75
N ILE A 4 58.73 35.68 -28.67
CA ILE A 4 57.67 35.14 -27.76
C ILE A 4 56.20 35.48 -28.15
N CYS A 5 55.35 34.43 -28.00
CA CYS A 5 53.86 34.37 -27.92
C CYS A 5 53.09 34.30 -29.26
N SER A 6 52.05 33.47 -29.45
CA SER A 6 51.21 32.70 -28.52
C SER A 6 50.49 31.55 -29.26
N THR A 7 50.42 30.40 -28.59
CA THR A 7 49.40 29.33 -28.59
C THR A 7 48.24 29.31 -29.60
N HIS A 8 48.08 28.16 -30.28
CA HIS A 8 46.81 27.40 -30.27
C HIS A 8 47.04 25.94 -30.71
N LEU A 9 47.22 25.07 -29.72
CA LEU A 9 47.25 23.61 -29.88
C LEU A 9 45.80 23.10 -29.95
N ARG A 10 45.37 22.65 -31.12
CA ARG A 10 44.06 21.97 -31.30
C ARG A 10 44.12 20.63 -30.56
N LYS A 11 43.33 20.50 -29.49
CA LYS A 11 43.14 19.25 -28.75
C LYS A 11 42.35 18.27 -29.62
N SER A 12 42.95 17.13 -29.94
CA SER A 12 42.25 15.97 -30.50
C SER A 12 41.26 15.42 -29.47
N LEU A 13 39.99 15.38 -29.83
CA LEU A 13 38.93 14.73 -29.08
C LEU A 13 38.88 13.26 -29.52
N LEU A 14 39.45 12.36 -28.73
CA LEU A 14 39.36 10.92 -28.94
C LEU A 14 38.04 10.44 -28.30
N CYS A 15 37.02 10.18 -29.12
CA CYS A 15 35.77 9.56 -28.67
C CYS A 15 36.04 8.12 -28.23
N LEU A 16 36.05 7.88 -26.92
CA LEU A 16 36.04 6.56 -26.33
C LEU A 16 34.60 6.01 -26.46
N VAL A 17 34.37 5.16 -27.47
CA VAL A 17 33.12 4.38 -27.57
C VAL A 17 33.20 3.28 -26.50
N LEU A 18 32.58 3.52 -25.35
CA LEU A 18 32.28 2.47 -24.38
C LEU A 18 31.25 1.53 -25.01
N ALA A 19 31.71 0.35 -25.44
CA ALA A 19 30.83 -0.76 -25.76
C ALA A 19 30.13 -1.20 -24.47
N ILE A 20 28.90 -0.72 -24.27
CA ILE A 20 28.00 -1.30 -23.28
C ILE A 20 27.63 -2.67 -23.84
N ALA A 21 28.30 -3.71 -23.35
CA ALA A 21 27.83 -5.07 -23.53
C ALA A 21 26.44 -5.14 -22.89
N GLY A 22 25.41 -5.18 -23.73
CA GLY A 22 24.04 -5.39 -23.29
C GLY A 22 23.96 -6.71 -22.54
N LEU A 23 23.87 -6.65 -21.21
CA LEU A 23 23.28 -7.73 -20.45
C LEU A 23 21.88 -7.99 -21.07
N PRO A 24 21.57 -9.20 -21.52
CA PRO A 24 20.23 -9.50 -21.99
C PRO A 24 19.31 -9.34 -20.78
N ILE A 25 18.58 -8.22 -20.73
CA ILE A 25 17.33 -8.15 -20.00
C ILE A 25 16.50 -9.27 -20.63
N ALA A 26 16.23 -10.33 -19.87
CA ALA A 26 15.28 -11.36 -20.23
C ALA A 26 13.89 -10.70 -20.32
N HIS A 27 13.63 -10.03 -21.44
CA HIS A 27 12.28 -9.73 -21.89
C HIS A 27 11.64 -11.08 -22.20
N SER A 28 10.51 -11.38 -21.56
CA SER A 28 9.67 -12.49 -21.99
C SER A 28 9.37 -12.30 -23.49
N GLN A 29 9.92 -13.17 -24.34
CA GLN A 29 9.76 -13.09 -25.80
C GLN A 29 8.34 -13.48 -26.27
N GLU A 30 7.38 -13.61 -25.35
CA GLU A 30 6.14 -14.35 -25.49
C GLU A 30 4.93 -13.63 -26.15
N PRO A 31 4.82 -12.29 -26.30
CA PRO A 31 3.66 -11.73 -26.98
C PRO A 31 3.61 -12.05 -28.49
N SER A 32 4.66 -12.69 -29.04
CA SER A 32 4.84 -12.97 -30.47
C SER A 32 4.27 -14.30 -30.98
N ARG A 33 3.98 -15.29 -30.12
CA ARG A 33 3.44 -16.61 -30.54
C ARG A 33 1.95 -16.52 -30.94
N PRO A 34 1.48 -17.29 -31.94
CA PRO A 34 0.06 -17.37 -32.28
C PRO A 34 -0.82 -17.77 -31.09
N PHE A 35 -2.06 -17.24 -31.03
CA PHE A 35 -2.98 -17.49 -29.91
C PHE A 35 -3.17 -18.98 -29.60
N PHE A 36 -3.37 -19.83 -30.62
CA PHE A 36 -3.58 -21.26 -30.41
C PHE A 36 -2.36 -21.96 -29.79
N GLU A 37 -1.15 -21.50 -30.09
CA GLU A 37 0.06 -22.05 -29.48
C GLU A 37 0.19 -21.66 -28.02
N ARG A 38 -0.10 -20.38 -27.68
CA ARG A 38 -0.14 -19.91 -26.30
C ARG A 38 -1.31 -20.51 -25.52
N PHE A 39 -2.42 -20.84 -26.18
CA PHE A 39 -3.53 -21.50 -25.51
C PHE A 39 -3.18 -22.96 -25.17
N ARG A 40 -2.51 -23.67 -26.08
CA ARG A 40 -2.05 -25.05 -25.87
C ARG A 40 -0.92 -25.15 -24.83
N ASP A 41 -0.01 -24.18 -24.84
CA ASP A 41 1.12 -24.08 -23.92
C ASP A 41 1.23 -22.62 -23.43
N PRO A 42 0.52 -22.29 -22.33
CA PRO A 42 0.47 -20.92 -21.83
C PRO A 42 1.83 -20.44 -21.35
N PRO A 43 2.22 -19.19 -21.64
CA PRO A 43 3.44 -18.63 -21.09
C PRO A 43 3.33 -18.51 -19.56
N PRO A 44 4.46 -18.45 -18.82
CA PRO A 44 4.47 -18.34 -17.37
C PRO A 44 3.57 -17.21 -16.81
N GLU A 45 3.55 -16.05 -17.46
CA GLU A 45 2.71 -14.89 -17.10
C GLU A 45 1.19 -15.13 -17.21
N ALA A 46 0.77 -16.15 -17.95
CA ALA A 46 -0.64 -16.54 -18.11
C ALA A 46 -1.04 -17.72 -17.22
N ARG A 47 -0.10 -18.30 -16.46
CA ARG A 47 -0.36 -19.42 -15.53
C ARG A 47 -0.62 -18.88 -14.13
N ILE A 48 -1.24 -19.72 -13.29
CA ILE A 48 -1.46 -19.42 -11.87
C ILE A 48 -0.09 -19.23 -11.19
N LEU A 49 -0.03 -18.31 -10.22
CA LEU A 49 1.13 -18.11 -9.36
C LEU A 49 0.85 -18.69 -7.98
N LYS A 50 1.81 -19.42 -7.41
CA LYS A 50 1.71 -19.92 -6.04
C LYS A 50 2.13 -18.82 -5.06
N ILE A 51 1.37 -18.60 -3.99
CA ILE A 51 1.84 -17.77 -2.88
C ILE A 51 2.87 -18.54 -2.07
N VAL A 52 4.06 -17.95 -1.89
CA VAL A 52 5.19 -18.49 -1.13
C VAL A 52 5.68 -17.42 -0.16
N HIS A 53 5.30 -17.51 1.12
CA HIS A 53 5.67 -16.49 2.12
C HIS A 53 7.07 -16.68 2.71
N ARG A 54 7.72 -17.81 2.44
CA ARG A 54 9.06 -18.12 2.91
C ARG A 54 9.78 -18.96 1.86
N LEU A 55 10.84 -18.39 1.29
CA LEU A 55 11.78 -19.13 0.48
C LEU A 55 12.78 -19.84 1.41
N PRO A 56 13.19 -21.08 1.10
CA PRO A 56 14.30 -21.72 1.80
C PRO A 56 15.56 -20.85 1.74
N GLU A 57 16.37 -20.85 2.79
CA GLU A 57 17.62 -20.06 2.83
C GLU A 57 18.69 -20.66 1.90
N ALA A 58 18.83 -22.00 1.93
CA ALA A 58 19.81 -22.71 1.11
C ALA A 58 19.39 -22.76 -0.37
N ALA A 59 20.38 -22.63 -1.26
CA ALA A 59 20.16 -22.65 -2.71
C ALA A 59 19.50 -23.94 -3.17
N GLU A 60 19.93 -25.09 -2.65
CA GLU A 60 19.41 -26.40 -3.01
C GLU A 60 17.90 -26.51 -2.70
N GLY A 61 17.48 -25.97 -1.55
CA GLY A 61 16.06 -25.94 -1.19
C GLY A 61 15.25 -25.01 -2.08
N GLN A 62 15.83 -23.88 -2.51
CA GLN A 62 15.19 -23.00 -3.49
C GLN A 62 15.07 -23.67 -4.86
N GLU A 63 16.08 -24.42 -5.30
CA GLU A 63 16.02 -25.19 -6.55
C GLU A 63 14.90 -26.22 -6.51
N GLU A 64 14.83 -27.04 -5.45
CA GLU A 64 13.80 -28.06 -5.27
C GLU A 64 12.38 -27.46 -5.25
N LEU A 65 12.21 -26.31 -4.57
CA LEU A 65 10.94 -25.60 -4.56
C LEU A 65 10.55 -25.14 -5.97
N LEU A 66 11.47 -24.51 -6.71
CA LEU A 66 11.19 -23.98 -8.04
C LEU A 66 10.96 -25.11 -9.06
N ASP A 67 11.63 -26.25 -8.91
CA ASP A 67 11.37 -27.46 -9.70
C ASP A 67 9.95 -27.96 -9.43
N THR A 68 9.59 -28.08 -8.15
CA THR A 68 8.24 -28.49 -7.73
C THR A 68 7.15 -27.58 -8.31
N LEU A 69 7.35 -26.25 -8.28
CA LEU A 69 6.40 -25.30 -8.86
C LEU A 69 6.27 -25.48 -10.38
N THR A 70 7.38 -25.74 -11.06
CA THR A 70 7.39 -25.98 -12.51
C THR A 70 6.64 -27.26 -12.87
N ASP A 71 6.92 -28.35 -12.14
CA ASP A 71 6.29 -29.67 -12.35
C ASP A 71 4.78 -29.64 -12.08
N GLN A 72 4.33 -28.78 -11.15
CA GLN A 72 2.92 -28.54 -10.86
C GLN A 72 2.24 -27.60 -11.87
N GLY A 73 2.98 -27.03 -12.82
CA GLY A 73 2.46 -26.16 -13.87
C GLY A 73 2.22 -24.72 -13.43
N PHE A 74 2.78 -24.28 -12.30
CA PHE A 74 2.74 -22.87 -11.93
C PHE A 74 3.59 -22.03 -12.90
N GLY A 75 3.15 -20.80 -13.14
CA GLY A 75 3.92 -19.81 -13.91
C GLY A 75 5.04 -19.16 -13.13
N GLY A 76 5.05 -19.36 -11.82
CA GLY A 76 5.95 -18.72 -10.89
C GLY A 76 5.26 -18.52 -9.55
N MET A 77 5.60 -17.44 -8.86
CA MET A 77 5.18 -17.23 -7.48
C MET A 77 4.88 -15.77 -7.15
N ALA A 78 3.95 -15.59 -6.21
CA ALA A 78 3.82 -14.37 -5.44
C ALA A 78 4.55 -14.59 -4.12
N THR A 79 5.61 -13.83 -3.86
CA THR A 79 6.51 -14.05 -2.71
C THR A 79 6.73 -12.76 -1.92
N ASN A 80 7.35 -12.89 -0.77
CA ASN A 80 7.84 -11.78 0.05
C ASN A 80 9.10 -12.21 0.81
N VAL A 81 9.75 -11.25 1.45
CA VAL A 81 10.77 -11.54 2.46
C VAL A 81 10.11 -12.31 3.59
N ALA A 82 10.78 -13.33 4.13
CA ALA A 82 10.22 -14.15 5.20
C ALA A 82 9.71 -13.29 6.37
N PHE A 83 8.59 -13.69 6.98
CA PHE A 83 7.93 -12.90 8.01
C PHE A 83 8.70 -12.81 9.34
N ASP A 84 9.56 -13.80 9.63
CA ASP A 84 10.46 -13.73 10.79
C ASP A 84 11.46 -12.61 10.54
N ASP A 85 11.62 -11.68 11.49
CA ASP A 85 12.47 -10.48 11.34
C ASP A 85 12.27 -9.77 9.99
N TYR A 86 11.00 -9.66 9.57
CA TYR A 86 10.57 -9.14 8.27
C TYR A 86 11.27 -7.82 7.93
N LEU A 87 11.98 -7.78 6.79
CA LEU A 87 12.76 -6.63 6.30
C LEU A 87 13.91 -6.15 7.22
N GLU A 88 14.13 -6.82 8.35
CA GLU A 88 15.18 -6.46 9.31
C GLU A 88 16.32 -7.50 9.35
N SER A 89 16.05 -8.74 8.90
CA SER A 89 17.06 -9.76 8.71
C SER A 89 17.70 -9.68 7.32
N GLU A 90 18.99 -9.35 7.28
CA GLU A 90 19.82 -9.37 6.08
C GLU A 90 19.88 -10.78 5.43
N GLU A 91 19.82 -11.83 6.24
CA GLU A 91 19.78 -13.22 5.77
C GLU A 91 18.48 -13.53 5.03
N ASN A 92 17.33 -13.13 5.62
CA ASN A 92 16.02 -13.30 4.98
C ASN A 92 15.90 -12.47 3.69
N TRP A 93 16.50 -11.27 3.70
CA TRP A 93 16.58 -10.43 2.50
C TRP A 93 17.43 -11.08 1.42
N ALA A 94 18.63 -11.57 1.77
CA ALA A 94 19.54 -12.24 0.84
C ALA A 94 18.91 -13.51 0.24
N ALA A 95 18.27 -14.35 1.06
CA ALA A 95 17.56 -15.54 0.60
C ALA A 95 16.43 -15.17 -0.37
N CYS A 96 15.65 -14.12 -0.07
CA CYS A 96 14.59 -13.62 -0.94
C CYS A 96 15.14 -13.17 -2.30
N VAL A 97 16.19 -12.33 -2.30
CA VAL A 97 16.84 -11.84 -3.52
C VAL A 97 17.40 -13.00 -4.35
N GLN A 98 18.04 -13.98 -3.71
CA GLN A 98 18.56 -15.17 -4.37
C GLN A 98 17.43 -15.94 -5.08
N GLY A 99 16.35 -16.27 -4.37
CA GLY A 99 15.25 -17.05 -4.95
C GLY A 99 14.50 -16.31 -6.05
N VAL A 100 14.33 -15.00 -5.91
CA VAL A 100 13.80 -14.13 -6.99
C VAL A 100 14.69 -14.19 -8.23
N ASN A 101 16.01 -14.10 -8.08
CA ASN A 101 16.94 -14.17 -9.20
C ASN A 101 16.93 -15.56 -9.87
N MET A 102 16.88 -16.63 -9.08
CA MET A 102 16.77 -18.00 -9.60
C MET A 102 15.46 -18.23 -10.37
N ALA A 103 14.33 -17.76 -9.83
CA ALA A 103 13.04 -17.86 -10.52
C ALA A 103 13.01 -17.03 -11.82
N LYS A 104 13.58 -15.81 -11.82
CA LYS A 104 13.72 -14.99 -13.04
C LYS A 104 14.58 -15.69 -14.10
N ALA A 105 15.68 -16.32 -13.70
CA ALA A 105 16.55 -17.06 -14.62
C ALA A 105 15.82 -18.25 -15.29
N ARG A 106 14.77 -18.78 -14.65
CA ARG A 106 13.89 -19.84 -15.17
C ARG A 106 12.71 -19.29 -16.00
N GLY A 107 12.62 -17.98 -16.19
CA GLY A 107 11.53 -17.34 -16.94
C GLY A 107 10.19 -17.31 -16.18
N MET A 108 10.19 -17.52 -14.86
CA MET A 108 8.97 -17.46 -14.05
C MET A 108 8.44 -16.03 -13.92
N ALA A 109 7.12 -15.91 -13.88
CA ALA A 109 6.43 -14.67 -13.51
C ALA A 109 6.43 -14.49 -11.99
N LEU A 110 6.72 -13.27 -11.54
CA LEU A 110 6.88 -12.96 -10.12
C LEU A 110 5.99 -11.79 -9.69
N TRP A 111 5.39 -11.93 -8.52
CA TRP A 111 4.76 -10.85 -7.77
C TRP A 111 5.45 -10.74 -6.40
N LEU A 112 5.64 -9.51 -5.93
CA LEU A 112 6.19 -9.24 -4.60
C LEU A 112 5.11 -8.63 -3.73
N TYR A 113 4.87 -9.21 -2.55
CA TYR A 113 4.13 -8.51 -1.50
C TYR A 113 5.08 -7.61 -0.73
N ASP A 114 4.60 -6.41 -0.44
CA ASP A 114 5.26 -5.38 0.35
C ASP A 114 4.86 -5.41 1.84
N GLU A 115 4.12 -6.44 2.26
CA GLU A 115 3.51 -6.51 3.58
C GLU A 115 3.80 -7.84 4.32
N ARG A 116 3.89 -7.77 5.66
CA ARG A 116 3.97 -8.91 6.59
C ARG A 116 2.59 -9.53 6.85
N GLY A 117 1.87 -9.87 5.78
CA GLY A 117 0.52 -10.43 5.84
C GLY A 117 -0.60 -9.38 6.00
N TYR A 118 -1.84 -9.79 5.75
CA TYR A 118 -3.00 -8.88 5.86
C TYR A 118 -3.32 -8.57 7.34
N PRO A 119 -3.72 -7.33 7.72
CA PRO A 119 -3.99 -6.14 6.88
C PRO A 119 -2.73 -5.47 6.30
N SER A 120 -2.87 -4.83 5.13
CA SER A 120 -1.78 -4.09 4.48
C SER A 120 -1.64 -2.64 4.97
N CYS A 121 -0.63 -1.94 4.45
CA CYS A 121 -0.23 -0.54 4.66
C CYS A 121 0.70 -0.26 5.85
N LYS A 122 1.22 -1.29 6.52
CA LYS A 122 2.09 -1.12 7.70
C LYS A 122 3.47 -1.75 7.56
N ALA A 123 3.68 -2.62 6.57
CA ALA A 123 4.90 -3.44 6.43
C ALA A 123 5.30 -4.09 7.76
N GLY A 124 4.36 -4.76 8.44
CA GLY A 124 4.57 -5.36 9.77
C GLY A 124 4.74 -4.33 10.90
N GLY A 125 4.28 -3.09 10.70
CA GLY A 125 4.43 -1.97 11.63
C GLY A 125 5.66 -1.09 11.36
N LEU A 126 6.53 -1.50 10.44
CA LEU A 126 7.79 -0.80 10.14
C LEU A 126 7.57 0.62 9.61
N THR A 127 6.55 0.85 8.78
CA THR A 127 6.27 2.19 8.25
C THR A 127 5.79 3.16 9.32
N LEU A 128 5.24 2.66 10.42
CA LEU A 128 4.68 3.47 11.51
C LEU A 128 5.61 3.59 12.72
N ARG A 129 6.67 2.77 12.79
CA ARG A 129 7.57 2.67 13.95
C ARG A 129 8.10 4.02 14.41
N ASP A 130 8.60 4.81 13.47
CA ASP A 130 9.16 6.14 13.72
C ASP A 130 8.23 7.26 13.20
N HIS A 131 7.06 6.89 12.70
CA HIS A 131 6.07 7.78 12.09
C HIS A 131 4.63 7.41 12.50
N PRO A 132 4.29 7.46 13.80
CA PRO A 132 2.95 7.15 14.28
C PRO A 132 1.87 8.09 13.68
N GLU A 133 2.25 9.27 13.22
CA GLU A 133 1.37 10.24 12.55
C GLU A 133 0.86 9.79 11.17
N TRP A 134 1.47 8.76 10.55
CA TRP A 134 1.02 8.21 9.27
C TRP A 134 -0.12 7.20 9.39
N GLN A 135 -0.56 6.89 10.62
CA GLN A 135 -1.67 5.99 10.84
C GLN A 135 -2.95 6.48 10.15
N ALA A 136 -3.70 5.53 9.57
CA ALA A 136 -4.99 5.83 8.98
C ALA A 136 -5.96 6.35 10.05
N GLN A 137 -6.44 7.57 9.85
CA GLN A 137 -7.44 8.22 10.70
C GLN A 137 -8.81 8.20 10.03
N GLY A 138 -9.85 8.24 10.87
CA GLY A 138 -11.23 8.23 10.43
C GLY A 138 -12.07 9.19 11.25
N LEU A 139 -13.17 9.63 10.64
CA LEU A 139 -14.21 10.35 11.35
C LEU A 139 -15.19 9.34 11.92
N TYR A 140 -15.38 9.40 13.24
CA TYR A 140 -16.40 8.66 13.95
C TYR A 140 -17.59 9.58 14.15
N ILE A 141 -18.78 9.09 13.85
CA ILE A 141 -20.00 9.89 13.86
C ILE A 141 -21.01 9.21 14.75
N ALA A 142 -21.50 9.92 15.77
CA ALA A 142 -22.76 9.61 16.42
C ALA A 142 -23.79 10.65 15.97
N ASP A 143 -24.96 10.20 15.55
CA ASP A 143 -25.98 11.08 15.03
C ASP A 143 -27.39 10.57 15.32
N THR A 144 -28.36 11.47 15.18
CA THR A 144 -29.78 11.14 15.26
C THR A 144 -30.63 12.11 14.43
N ILE A 145 -31.89 11.75 14.21
CA ILE A 145 -32.92 12.65 13.70
C ILE A 145 -33.80 13.10 14.86
N SER A 146 -34.03 14.42 14.98
CA SER A 146 -34.98 15.00 15.93
C SER A 146 -35.96 15.92 15.23
N ARG A 147 -37.23 15.93 15.69
CA ARG A 147 -38.27 16.84 15.19
C ARG A 147 -38.54 18.03 16.13
N SER A 148 -38.13 17.88 17.38
CA SER A 148 -38.28 18.85 18.47
C SER A 148 -37.80 18.21 19.78
N GLY A 149 -37.42 19.02 20.77
CA GLY A 149 -37.16 18.57 22.13
C GLY A 149 -35.70 18.16 22.39
N GLU A 150 -35.46 17.57 23.56
CA GLU A 150 -34.09 17.26 24.02
C GLU A 150 -33.43 16.17 23.17
N VAL A 151 -32.22 16.46 22.70
CA VAL A 151 -31.33 15.56 21.97
C VAL A 151 -30.10 15.33 22.82
N LYS A 152 -29.75 14.05 23.02
CA LYS A 152 -28.53 13.62 23.71
C LYS A 152 -27.75 12.68 22.80
N LEU A 153 -26.48 13.00 22.56
CA LEU A 153 -25.54 12.14 21.84
C LEU A 153 -24.24 12.02 22.63
N GLU A 154 -23.76 10.80 22.81
CA GLU A 154 -22.42 10.54 23.31
C GLU A 154 -21.42 10.69 22.15
N ALA A 155 -20.34 11.42 22.38
CA ALA A 155 -19.25 11.55 21.43
C ALA A 155 -18.58 10.18 21.26
N PRO A 156 -18.31 9.74 20.01
CA PRO A 156 -17.42 8.62 19.81
C PRO A 156 -16.02 8.91 20.37
N PRO A 157 -15.15 7.89 20.53
CA PRO A 157 -13.77 8.10 20.96
C PRO A 157 -13.01 9.06 20.02
N GLY A 158 -11.98 9.71 20.55
CA GLY A 158 -11.04 10.51 19.75
C GLY A 158 -11.10 12.01 20.01
N GLU A 159 -10.43 12.75 19.11
CA GLU A 159 -10.37 14.21 19.12
C GLU A 159 -11.70 14.78 18.62
N PHE A 160 -12.28 15.76 19.33
CA PHE A 160 -13.48 16.46 18.89
C PHE A 160 -13.23 17.21 17.56
N VAL A 161 -14.17 17.08 16.61
CA VAL A 161 -14.09 17.75 15.30
C VAL A 161 -15.28 18.69 15.08
N LEU A 162 -16.50 18.21 15.33
CA LEU A 162 -17.73 18.94 15.00
C LEU A 162 -18.87 18.51 15.94
N ALA A 163 -19.70 19.44 16.36
CA ALA A 163 -21.07 19.15 16.76
C ALA A 163 -22.00 20.11 16.01
N SER A 164 -23.00 19.58 15.29
CA SER A 164 -23.90 20.42 14.49
C SER A 164 -25.27 19.81 14.31
N ALA A 165 -26.27 20.67 14.16
CA ALA A 165 -27.61 20.31 13.71
C ALA A 165 -27.88 20.90 12.33
N PHE A 166 -28.39 20.09 11.42
CA PHE A 166 -28.72 20.47 10.05
C PHE A 166 -30.22 20.28 9.83
N PRO A 167 -30.96 21.30 9.34
CA PRO A 167 -32.34 21.09 8.93
C PRO A 167 -32.42 20.04 7.82
N VAL A 168 -33.45 19.20 7.85
CA VAL A 168 -33.73 18.21 6.81
C VAL A 168 -34.86 18.70 5.91
N LYS A 169 -34.67 18.64 4.59
CA LYS A 169 -35.67 18.93 3.57
C LYS A 169 -35.60 17.86 2.49
N GLU A 170 -36.73 17.23 2.17
CA GLU A 170 -36.82 16.23 1.09
C GLU A 170 -35.71 15.16 1.19
N ASP A 171 -35.51 14.60 2.40
CA ASP A 171 -34.48 13.61 2.73
C ASP A 171 -33.01 14.07 2.55
N SER A 172 -32.77 15.37 2.42
CA SER A 172 -31.43 15.97 2.33
C SER A 172 -31.17 16.95 3.49
N ILE A 173 -29.91 17.04 3.92
CA ILE A 173 -29.48 18.03 4.92
C ILE A 173 -29.18 19.39 4.27
N ASP A 174 -29.62 20.46 4.91
CA ASP A 174 -29.35 21.85 4.50
C ASP A 174 -28.07 22.36 5.19
N LEU A 175 -26.93 22.25 4.51
CA LEU A 175 -25.61 22.62 5.05
C LEU A 175 -25.46 24.12 5.33
N GLU A 176 -26.14 24.98 4.58
CA GLU A 176 -26.04 26.44 4.74
C GLU A 176 -26.71 26.94 6.02
N ARG A 177 -27.67 26.17 6.53
CA ARG A 177 -28.43 26.49 7.75
C ARG A 177 -28.01 25.63 8.94
N ALA A 178 -26.78 25.11 8.90
CA ALA A 178 -26.19 24.38 10.02
C ALA A 178 -26.16 25.26 11.28
N VAL A 179 -26.52 24.67 12.41
CA VAL A 179 -26.39 25.27 13.74
C VAL A 179 -25.17 24.63 14.40
N ASP A 180 -24.19 25.46 14.79
CA ASP A 180 -23.05 25.01 15.59
C ASP A 180 -23.51 24.66 17.00
N LEU A 181 -23.18 23.44 17.43
CA LEU A 181 -23.53 22.90 18.74
C LEU A 181 -22.30 22.66 19.62
N SER A 182 -21.13 23.18 19.26
CA SER A 182 -19.88 22.95 19.99
C SER A 182 -19.99 23.36 21.47
N ASP A 183 -20.65 24.49 21.76
CA ASP A 183 -20.89 24.96 23.15
C ASP A 183 -21.92 24.13 23.93
N SER A 184 -22.64 23.24 23.23
CA SER A 184 -23.62 22.31 23.82
C SER A 184 -23.00 20.93 24.15
N VAL A 185 -21.69 20.77 23.91
CA VAL A 185 -20.93 19.57 24.25
C VAL A 185 -20.22 19.76 25.58
N SER A 186 -20.47 18.87 26.53
CA SER A 186 -19.79 18.85 27.82
C SER A 186 -19.45 17.41 28.21
N GLU A 187 -18.22 17.18 28.65
CA GLU A 187 -17.75 15.85 29.10
C GLU A 187 -18.06 14.73 28.09
N GLY A 188 -17.86 15.00 26.78
CA GLY A 188 -18.11 14.02 25.72
C GLY A 188 -19.58 13.78 25.42
N ASN A 189 -20.51 14.59 25.95
CA ASN A 189 -21.94 14.45 25.72
C ASN A 189 -22.51 15.74 25.11
N LEU A 190 -23.12 15.63 23.95
CA LEU A 190 -23.93 16.70 23.37
C LEU A 190 -25.32 16.69 24.01
N THR A 191 -25.76 17.83 24.54
CA THR A 191 -27.16 18.04 24.97
C THR A 191 -27.72 19.29 24.34
N TRP A 192 -28.74 19.15 23.49
CA TRP A 192 -29.34 20.29 22.77
C TRP A 192 -30.87 20.17 22.71
N ASN A 193 -31.59 21.28 22.83
CA ASN A 193 -33.04 21.30 22.65
C ASN A 193 -33.38 21.72 21.22
N ALA A 194 -33.80 20.76 20.40
CA ALA A 194 -34.17 21.01 19.02
C ALA A 194 -35.46 21.85 18.94
N PRO A 195 -35.48 22.94 18.15
CA PRO A 195 -36.71 23.65 17.84
C PRO A 195 -37.59 22.78 16.92
N GLU A 196 -38.84 23.18 16.73
CA GLU A 196 -39.73 22.53 15.77
C GLU A 196 -39.11 22.51 14.36
N GLY A 197 -39.20 21.35 13.71
CA GLY A 197 -38.61 21.08 12.40
C GLY A 197 -37.80 19.80 12.42
N GLU A 198 -37.55 19.18 11.27
CA GLU A 198 -36.74 17.96 11.22
C GLU A 198 -35.25 18.32 11.12
N TRP A 199 -34.44 17.73 11.99
CA TRP A 199 -33.01 18.03 12.13
C TRP A 199 -32.20 16.73 12.15
N ARG A 200 -31.10 16.70 11.38
CA ARG A 200 -30.00 15.74 11.57
C ARG A 200 -29.01 16.36 12.55
N VAL A 201 -28.88 15.78 13.73
CA VAL A 201 -27.94 16.22 14.75
C VAL A 201 -26.77 15.24 14.78
N MET A 202 -25.54 15.73 14.74
CA MET A 202 -24.35 14.89 14.76
C MET A 202 -23.26 15.45 15.67
N ILE A 203 -22.53 14.54 16.29
CA ILE A 203 -21.23 14.79 16.91
C ILE A 203 -20.19 13.92 16.20
N VAL A 204 -19.10 14.56 15.79
CA VAL A 204 -18.03 13.95 15.00
C VAL A 204 -16.72 14.08 15.78
N THR A 205 -16.03 12.96 15.89
CA THR A 205 -14.66 12.88 16.43
C THR A 205 -13.72 12.25 15.41
N LYS A 206 -12.42 12.37 15.63
CA LYS A 206 -11.35 11.78 14.81
C LYS A 206 -10.45 10.91 15.68
N ASP A 207 -10.30 9.64 15.29
CA ASP A 207 -9.35 8.69 15.92
C ASP A 207 -8.80 7.74 14.83
N PHE A 208 -7.93 6.82 15.21
CA PHE A 208 -7.34 5.81 14.35
C PHE A 208 -8.34 4.71 13.97
N LEU A 209 -8.44 4.40 12.68
CA LEU A 209 -9.45 3.51 12.10
C LEU A 209 -9.34 2.03 12.48
N HIS A 210 -8.21 1.58 13.00
CA HIS A 210 -7.94 0.15 13.15
C HIS A 210 -8.35 -0.43 14.50
N LYS A 211 -8.48 0.40 15.54
CA LYS A 211 -8.78 -0.07 16.91
C LYS A 211 -10.11 -0.85 16.94
N GLY A 212 -10.08 -2.08 17.44
CA GLY A 212 -11.26 -2.95 17.52
C GLY A 212 -11.72 -3.55 16.18
N THR A 213 -10.89 -3.46 15.13
CA THR A 213 -11.17 -4.07 13.82
C THR A 213 -10.23 -5.24 13.54
N HIS A 214 -10.43 -5.94 12.43
CA HIS A 214 -9.47 -6.95 11.96
C HIS A 214 -8.10 -6.36 11.54
N ALA A 215 -7.96 -5.02 11.54
CA ALA A 215 -6.72 -4.34 11.26
C ALA A 215 -5.90 -3.97 12.52
N ASP A 216 -6.42 -4.30 13.71
CA ASP A 216 -5.80 -4.07 15.02
C ASP A 216 -4.69 -5.10 15.27
N GLY A 217 -3.45 -4.76 14.91
CA GLY A 217 -2.30 -5.67 14.94
C GLY A 217 -0.99 -5.03 14.52
#